data_AF-A0A835FCU4-F1
#
_entry.id   AF-A0A835FCU4-F1
#
_cell.length_a   1.000
_cell.length_b   1.000
_cell.length_c   1.000
_cell.angle_alpha   90.00
_cell.angle_beta   90.00
_cell.angle_gamma   90.00
#
_symmetry.space_group_name_H-M   'P 1'
#
loop_
_entity.id
_entity.type
_entity.pdbx_description
1 polymer ?
#
loop_
_entity_poly.entity_id
_entity_poly.type
_entity_poly.pdbx_seq_one_letter_code
_entity_poly.pdbx_strand_id
1 'polypeptide(L)'
;MGRDAAKEATKKAALVSSECMSKMHDLSVQRIELFKETEGERKAWLDEMVALEKAKAEEAREHCKMMLEIERERLALDKQRLRMDDEKKEEEEDERILAINLDQCQPMQRMYYQALKEDIIQRMMSRCHGPNQ
;
A
#
# COMPACT_ATOMS: atom_id res chain seq x y z
N MET A 1 -74.50 -33.55 -48.51
CA MET A 1 -73.05 -33.84 -48.58
C MET A 1 -72.27 -32.66 -48.02
N GLY A 2 -71.98 -32.62 -46.72
CA GLY A 2 -71.35 -31.42 -46.10
C GLY A 2 -70.92 -31.57 -44.64
N ARG A 3 -71.30 -32.67 -43.98
CA ARG A 3 -70.92 -32.96 -42.59
C ARG A 3 -69.45 -33.34 -42.45
N ASP A 4 -68.88 -33.98 -43.48
CA ASP A 4 -67.48 -34.44 -43.45
C ASP A 4 -66.49 -33.29 -43.71
N ALA A 5 -66.83 -32.37 -44.61
CA ALA A 5 -66.03 -31.17 -44.87
C ALA A 5 -65.92 -30.27 -43.62
N ALA A 6 -67.00 -30.11 -42.87
CA ALA A 6 -67.00 -29.33 -41.63
C ALA A 6 -66.10 -29.95 -40.55
N LYS A 7 -66.17 -31.28 -40.34
CA LYS A 7 -65.30 -32.00 -39.40
C LYS A 7 -63.83 -31.93 -39.81
N GLU A 8 -63.53 -32.02 -41.10
CA GLU A 8 -62.17 -31.92 -41.60
C GLU A 8 -61.60 -30.51 -41.43
N ALA A 9 -62.41 -29.47 -41.66
CA ALA A 9 -62.05 -28.08 -41.41
C ALA A 9 -61.77 -27.81 -39.91
N THR A 10 -62.57 -28.38 -38.99
CA THR A 10 -62.33 -28.22 -37.54
C THR A 10 -61.03 -28.92 -37.12
N LYS A 11 -60.74 -30.11 -37.66
CA LYS A 11 -59.48 -30.82 -37.39
C LYS A 11 -58.26 -30.04 -37.92
N LYS A 12 -58.35 -29.48 -39.13
CA LYS A 12 -57.30 -28.62 -39.70
C LYS A 12 -57.10 -27.35 -38.87
N ALA A 13 -58.17 -26.69 -38.45
CA ALA A 13 -58.09 -25.52 -37.57
C ALA A 13 -57.49 -25.86 -36.19
N ALA A 14 -57.85 -27.00 -35.61
CA ALA A 14 -57.26 -27.48 -34.36
C ALA A 14 -55.76 -27.83 -34.52
N LEU A 15 -55.36 -28.43 -35.65
CA LEU A 15 -53.95 -28.68 -35.98
C LEU A 15 -53.17 -27.37 -36.13
N VAL A 16 -53.70 -26.39 -36.87
CA VAL A 16 -53.07 -25.08 -37.08
C VAL A 16 -52.95 -24.32 -35.75
N SER A 17 -53.95 -24.40 -34.87
CA SER A 17 -53.90 -23.82 -33.52
C SER A 17 -52.86 -24.51 -32.63
N SER A 18 -52.79 -25.84 -32.67
CA SER A 18 -51.77 -26.61 -31.94
C SER A 18 -50.35 -26.27 -32.43
N GLU A 19 -50.16 -26.16 -33.74
CA GLU A 19 -48.87 -25.81 -34.33
C GLU A 19 -48.47 -24.36 -34.00
N CYS A 20 -49.43 -23.44 -33.97
CA CYS A 20 -49.22 -22.06 -33.52
C CYS A 20 -48.81 -22.00 -32.05
N MET A 21 -49.48 -22.74 -31.16
CA MET A 21 -49.10 -22.81 -29.75
C MET A 21 -47.72 -23.44 -29.52
N SER A 22 -47.38 -24.49 -30.27
CA SER A 22 -46.05 -25.11 -30.22
C SER A 22 -44.97 -24.10 -30.60
N LYS A 23 -45.14 -23.39 -31.72
CA LYS A 23 -44.19 -22.35 -32.16
C LYS A 23 -44.00 -21.25 -31.13
N MET A 24 -45.08 -20.81 -30.47
CA MET A 24 -44.99 -19.79 -29.41
C MET A 24 -44.26 -20.31 -28.17
N HIS A 25 -44.47 -21.57 -27.79
CA HIS A 25 -43.73 -22.21 -26.72
C HIS A 25 -42.24 -22.31 -27.05
N ASP A 26 -41.90 -22.78 -28.25
CA ASP A 26 -40.51 -22.93 -28.70
C ASP A 26 -39.78 -21.58 -28.73
N LEU A 27 -40.43 -20.51 -29.22
CA LEU A 27 -39.90 -19.14 -29.16
C LEU A 27 -39.69 -18.67 -27.71
N SER A 28 -40.60 -19.01 -26.79
CA SER A 28 -40.45 -18.66 -25.37
C SER A 28 -39.26 -19.38 -24.74
N VAL A 29 -39.03 -20.65 -25.09
CA VAL A 29 -37.87 -21.43 -24.62
C VAL A 29 -36.57 -20.83 -25.16
N GLN A 30 -36.48 -20.55 -26.46
CA GLN A 30 -35.29 -19.92 -27.08
C GLN A 30 -34.96 -18.58 -26.42
N ARG A 31 -35.98 -17.76 -26.12
CA ARG A 31 -35.79 -16.49 -25.42
C ARG A 31 -35.21 -16.68 -24.01
N ILE A 32 -35.70 -17.66 -23.25
CA ILE A 32 -35.17 -17.97 -21.91
C ILE A 32 -33.71 -18.43 -22.00
N GLU A 33 -33.37 -19.24 -22.99
CA GLU A 33 -32.02 -19.75 -23.22
C GLU A 33 -31.03 -18.61 -23.53
N LEU A 34 -31.41 -17.69 -24.43
CA LEU A 34 -30.63 -16.48 -24.72
C LEU A 34 -30.40 -15.61 -23.47
N PHE A 35 -31.43 -15.45 -22.63
CA PHE A 35 -31.27 -14.70 -21.38
C PHE A 35 -30.27 -15.34 -20.41
N LYS A 36 -30.26 -16.67 -20.32
CA LYS A 36 -29.31 -17.40 -19.46
C LYS A 36 -27.87 -17.31 -19.97
N GLU A 37 -27.67 -17.42 -21.27
CA GLU A 37 -26.34 -17.26 -21.90
C GLU A 37 -25.77 -15.88 -21.61
N THR A 38 -26.54 -14.82 -21.87
CA THR A 38 -26.12 -13.43 -21.59
C THR A 38 -25.98 -13.11 -20.10
N GLU A 39 -26.69 -13.82 -19.22
CA GLU A 39 -26.51 -13.70 -17.77
C GLU A 39 -25.19 -14.32 -17.31
N GLY A 40 -24.78 -15.45 -17.90
CA GLY A 40 -23.48 -16.07 -17.67
C GLY A 40 -22.32 -15.14 -18.03
N GLU A 41 -22.40 -14.51 -19.20
CA GLU A 41 -21.40 -13.52 -19.65
C GLU A 41 -21.35 -12.29 -18.73
N ARG A 42 -22.53 -11.74 -18.36
CA ARG A 42 -22.61 -10.61 -17.43
C ARG A 42 -22.01 -10.95 -16.06
N LYS A 43 -22.24 -12.17 -15.58
CA LYS A 43 -21.65 -12.63 -14.33
C LYS A 43 -20.12 -12.73 -14.44
N ALA A 44 -19.60 -13.34 -15.52
CA ALA A 44 -18.17 -13.43 -15.73
C ALA A 44 -17.50 -12.04 -15.81
N TRP A 45 -18.15 -11.09 -16.48
CA TRP A 45 -17.68 -9.70 -16.54
C TRP A 45 -17.66 -9.02 -15.17
N LEU A 46 -18.69 -9.23 -14.34
CA LEU A 46 -18.72 -8.74 -12.96
C LEU A 46 -17.62 -9.37 -12.10
N ASP A 47 -17.41 -10.68 -12.22
CA ASP A 47 -16.36 -11.40 -11.50
C ASP A 47 -14.96 -10.87 -11.87
N GLU A 48 -14.72 -10.59 -13.16
CA GLU A 48 -13.48 -9.96 -13.64
C GLU A 48 -13.31 -8.54 -13.09
N MET A 49 -14.37 -7.72 -13.11
CA MET A 49 -14.33 -6.37 -12.55
C MET A 49 -14.02 -6.38 -11.04
N VAL A 50 -14.61 -7.30 -10.29
CA VAL A 50 -14.33 -7.47 -8.86
C VAL A 50 -12.89 -7.93 -8.63
N ALA A 51 -12.38 -8.85 -9.45
CA ALA A 51 -10.99 -9.30 -9.37
C ALA A 51 -10.01 -8.14 -9.63
N LEU A 52 -10.30 -7.30 -10.62
CA LEU A 52 -9.48 -6.14 -10.97
C LEU A 52 -9.48 -5.08 -9.85
N GLU A 53 -10.65 -4.78 -9.28
CA GLU A 53 -10.72 -3.80 -8.19
C GLU A 53 -10.00 -4.31 -6.93
N LYS A 54 -10.09 -5.62 -6.65
CA LYS A 54 -9.32 -6.25 -5.56
C LYS A 54 -7.82 -6.16 -5.80
N ALA A 55 -7.36 -6.43 -7.02
CA ALA A 55 -5.94 -6.32 -7.37
C ALA A 55 -5.44 -4.88 -7.20
N LYS A 56 -6.21 -3.91 -7.66
CA LYS A 56 -5.90 -2.47 -7.51
C LYS A 56 -5.83 -2.04 -6.05
N ALA A 57 -6.76 -2.51 -5.22
CA ALA A 57 -6.76 -2.20 -3.79
C ALA A 57 -5.52 -2.78 -3.08
N GLU A 58 -5.11 -4.00 -3.45
CA GLU A 58 -3.92 -4.64 -2.89
C GLU A 58 -2.63 -3.94 -3.34
N GLU A 59 -2.52 -3.60 -4.63
CA GLU A 59 -1.39 -2.84 -5.16
C GLU A 59 -1.23 -1.49 -4.45
N ALA A 60 -2.34 -0.75 -4.27
CA ALA A 60 -2.32 0.51 -3.54
C ALA A 60 -1.85 0.32 -2.09
N ARG A 61 -2.27 -0.76 -1.43
CA ARG A 61 -1.86 -1.09 -0.06
C ARG A 61 -0.37 -1.38 0.03
N GLU A 62 0.15 -2.22 -0.86
CA GLU A 62 1.57 -2.57 -0.88
C GLU A 62 2.44 -1.37 -1.27
N HIS A 63 1.98 -0.54 -2.21
CA HIS A 63 2.64 0.73 -2.53
C HIS A 63 2.72 1.66 -1.31
N CYS A 64 1.60 1.84 -0.58
CA CYS A 64 1.60 2.64 0.65
C CYS A 64 2.56 2.08 1.71
N LYS A 65 2.62 0.76 1.86
CA LYS A 65 3.52 0.10 2.81
C LYS A 65 4.99 0.32 2.45
N MET A 66 5.35 0.12 1.17
CA MET A 66 6.68 0.39 0.64
C MET A 66 7.08 1.86 0.87
N MET A 67 6.20 2.81 0.55
CA MET A 67 6.48 4.24 0.74
C MET A 67 6.74 4.59 2.21
N LEU A 68 5.99 4.00 3.14
CA LEU A 68 6.22 4.18 4.57
C LEU A 68 7.55 3.59 5.04
N GLU A 69 7.99 2.48 4.45
CA GLU A 69 9.28 1.86 4.78
C GLU A 69 10.45 2.73 4.31
N ILE A 70 10.41 3.19 3.06
CA ILE A 70 11.39 4.14 2.50
C ILE A 70 11.48 5.42 3.34
N GLU A 71 10.33 5.97 3.75
CA GLU A 71 10.28 7.17 4.60
C GLU A 71 10.93 6.94 5.97
N ARG A 72 10.69 5.77 6.58
CA ARG A 72 11.31 5.40 7.86
C ARG A 72 12.82 5.26 7.73
N GLU A 73 13.30 4.60 6.68
CA GLU A 73 14.73 4.46 6.41
C GLU A 73 15.40 5.82 6.18
N ARG A 74 14.77 6.70 5.39
CA ARG A 74 15.27 8.07 5.17
C ARG A 74 15.39 8.82 6.49
N LEU A 75 14.35 8.78 7.33
CA LEU A 75 14.37 9.43 8.64
C LEU A 75 15.42 8.83 9.59
N ALA A 76 15.67 7.52 9.52
CA ALA A 76 16.72 6.88 10.31
C ALA A 76 18.13 7.36 9.89
N LEU A 77 18.37 7.43 8.58
CA LEU A 77 19.63 7.95 8.03
C LEU A 77 19.83 9.43 8.36
N ASP A 78 18.80 10.26 8.23
CA ASP A 78 18.87 11.68 8.59
C ASP A 78 19.15 11.86 10.09
N LYS A 79 18.51 11.09 10.96
CA LYS A 79 18.82 11.10 12.41
C LYS A 79 20.25 10.66 12.70
N GLN A 80 20.75 9.65 12.00
CA GLN A 80 22.14 9.23 12.15
C GLN A 80 23.10 10.33 11.70
N ARG A 81 22.85 10.96 10.55
CA ARG A 81 23.66 12.08 10.06
C ARG A 81 23.69 13.24 11.05
N LEU A 82 22.53 13.63 11.58
CA LEU A 82 22.43 14.70 12.57
C LEU A 82 23.23 14.38 13.84
N ARG A 83 23.16 13.13 14.34
CA ARG A 83 23.97 12.71 15.49
C ARG A 83 25.46 12.81 15.21
N MET A 84 25.92 12.31 14.06
CA MET A 84 27.34 12.41 13.70
C MET A 84 27.78 13.88 13.53
N ASP A 85 26.93 14.73 12.95
CA ASP A 85 27.21 16.15 12.81
C ASP A 85 27.29 16.86 14.17
N ASP A 86 26.43 16.49 15.12
CA ASP A 86 26.43 17.04 16.48
C ASP A 86 27.64 16.52 17.29
N GLU A 87 27.97 15.23 17.19
CA GLU A 87 29.19 14.64 17.78
C GLU A 87 30.45 15.31 17.23
N LYS A 88 30.53 15.50 15.91
CA LYS A 88 31.66 16.18 15.28
C LYS A 88 31.80 17.63 15.76
N LYS A 89 30.68 18.37 15.90
CA LYS A 89 30.72 19.73 16.45
C LYS A 89 31.17 19.74 17.90
N GLU A 90 30.69 18.80 18.72
CA GLU A 90 31.15 18.65 20.11
C GLU A 90 32.66 18.41 20.17
N GLU A 91 33.18 17.51 19.32
CA GLU A 91 34.61 17.25 19.20
C GLU A 91 35.40 18.49 18.74
N GLU A 92 34.92 19.22 17.73
CA GLU A 92 35.54 20.46 17.28
C GLU A 92 35.54 21.54 18.39
N GLU A 93 34.48 21.67 19.18
CA GLU A 93 34.43 22.58 20.34
C GLU A 93 35.41 22.15 21.43
N ASP A 94 35.46 20.86 21.76
CA ASP A 94 36.38 20.30 22.75
C ASP A 94 37.84 20.53 22.33
N GLU A 95 38.18 20.31 21.05
CA GLU A 95 39.49 20.61 20.47
C GLU A 95 39.82 22.10 20.56
N ARG A 96 38.86 22.98 20.24
CA ARG A 96 39.05 24.44 20.38
C ARG A 96 39.33 24.83 21.82
N ILE A 97 38.59 24.27 22.78
CA ILE A 97 38.81 24.52 24.22
C ILE A 97 40.20 24.04 24.62
N LEU A 98 40.59 22.82 24.24
CA LEU A 98 41.90 22.25 24.53
C LEU A 98 43.06 23.06 23.94
N ALA A 99 42.87 23.65 22.75
CA ALA A 99 43.87 24.48 22.09
C ALA A 99 44.10 25.87 22.72
N ILE A 100 43.21 26.34 23.60
CA ILE A 100 43.36 27.66 24.27
C ILE A 100 44.64 27.67 25.12
N ASN A 101 45.51 28.65 24.91
CA ASN A 101 46.69 28.85 25.75
C ASN A 101 46.31 29.52 27.08
N LEU A 102 46.38 28.76 28.17
CA LEU A 102 46.02 29.21 29.52
C LEU A 102 46.92 30.32 30.06
N ASP A 103 48.17 30.44 29.60
CA ASP A 103 49.10 31.48 30.05
C ASP A 103 48.68 32.87 29.55
N GLN A 104 47.99 32.91 28.41
CA GLN A 104 47.48 34.14 27.79
C GLN A 104 46.10 34.55 28.35
N CYS A 105 45.45 33.69 29.14
CA CYS A 105 44.15 33.98 29.75
C CYS A 105 44.27 34.83 31.02
N GLN A 106 43.24 35.64 31.30
CA GLN A 106 43.10 36.30 32.59
C GLN A 106 42.94 35.26 33.73
N PRO A 107 43.31 35.57 34.99
CA PRO A 107 43.29 34.60 36.09
C PRO A 107 41.96 33.85 36.26
N MET A 108 40.83 34.55 36.16
CA MET A 108 39.50 33.93 36.25
C MET A 108 39.18 33.03 35.05
N GLN A 109 39.55 33.47 33.83
CA GLN A 109 39.34 32.68 32.61
C GLN A 109 40.22 31.42 32.61
N ARG A 110 41.45 31.53 33.13
CA ARG A 110 42.37 30.40 33.28
C ARG A 110 41.75 29.30 34.13
N MET A 111 41.21 29.66 35.30
CA MET A 111 40.50 28.72 36.18
C MET A 111 39.32 28.04 35.46
N TYR A 112 38.52 28.82 34.73
CA TYR A 112 37.36 28.32 33.99
C TYR A 112 37.75 27.31 32.89
N TYR A 113 38.68 27.69 32.01
CA TYR A 113 39.10 26.82 30.91
C TYR A 113 39.90 25.62 31.41
N GLN A 114 40.65 25.75 32.50
CA GLN A 114 41.32 24.61 33.11
C GLN A 114 40.30 23.55 33.57
N ALA A 115 39.24 23.96 34.28
CA ALA A 115 38.18 23.04 34.69
C ALA A 115 37.48 22.37 33.49
N LEU A 116 37.21 23.12 32.42
CA LEU A 116 36.64 22.56 31.19
C LEU A 116 37.57 21.54 30.53
N LYS A 117 38.87 21.84 30.41
CA LYS A 117 39.84 20.90 29.84
C LYS A 117 39.94 19.62 30.65
N GLU A 118 39.93 19.72 31.98
CA GLU A 118 39.95 18.56 32.87
C GLU A 118 38.70 17.68 32.68
N ASP A 119 37.51 18.29 32.57
CA ASP A 119 36.26 17.57 32.25
C ASP A 119 36.32 16.85 30.90
N ILE A 120 36.78 17.53 29.85
CA ILE A 120 36.94 16.96 28.51
C ILE A 120 37.87 15.75 28.55
N ILE A 121 39.03 15.87 29.20
CA ILE A 121 39.99 14.77 29.38
C ILE A 121 39.34 13.61 30.14
N GLN A 122 38.60 13.88 31.22
CA GLN A 122 37.89 12.83 31.96
C GLN A 122 36.84 12.11 31.10
N ARG A 123 36.05 12.84 30.30
CA ARG A 123 35.12 12.27 29.33
C ARG A 123 35.84 11.40 28.30
N MET A 124 36.97 11.86 27.75
CA MET A 124 37.77 11.08 26.78
C MET A 124 38.34 9.81 27.42
N MET A 125 38.92 9.91 28.62
CA MET A 125 39.45 8.74 29.33
C MET A 125 38.36 7.72 29.62
N SER A 126 37.17 8.17 30.02
CA SER A 126 36.02 7.29 30.30
C SER A 126 35.54 6.56 29.03
N ARG A 127 35.55 7.25 27.88
CA ARG A 127 35.25 6.65 26.57
C ARG A 127 36.28 5.60 26.16
N CYS A 128 37.57 5.81 26.45
CA CYS A 128 38.63 4.86 26.11
C CYS A 128 38.69 3.62 27.03
N HIS A 129 38.21 3.69 28.27
CA HIS A 129 38.36 2.59 29.23
C HIS A 129 37.23 1.55 29.21
N GLY A 130 36.06 1.86 28.64
CA GLY A 130 34.92 0.92 28.55
C GLY A 130 34.44 0.38 29.91
N PRO A 131 33.27 -0.29 29.96
CA PRO A 131 32.80 -0.92 31.18
C PRO A 131 33.56 -2.24 31.40
N ASN A 132 34.77 -2.16 31.94
CA ASN A 132 35.49 -3.31 32.52
C ASN A 132 35.89 -2.96 33.96
N GLN A 133 34.93 -3.08 34.86
CA GLN A 133 35.14 -3.42 36.28
C GLN A 133 33.89 -4.09 36.82
#